data_AF-A0A752E6T2-F1
#
_entry.id   AF-A0A752E6T2-F1
#
_cell.length_a   1.000
_cell.length_b   1.000
_cell.length_c   1.000
_cell.angle_alpha   90.00
_cell.angle_beta   90.00
_cell.angle_gamma   90.00
#
_symmetry.space_group_name_H-M   'P 1'
#
loop_
_entity.id
_entity.type
_entity.pdbx_description
1 polymer ?
#
loop_
_entity_poly.entity_id
_entity_poly.type
_entity_poly.pdbx_seq_one_letter_code
_entity_poly.pdbx_strand_id
1 'polypeptide(L)' 'LTLSRIWYSAITGKIAPKDVAADWAIKRLPAQYQPVLLEAKQAYLGQKEDHLASRADHLEEFIRFVKGEIIKSVGK' A
#
# COMPACT_ATOMS: atom_id res chain seq x y z
N LEU A 1 -3.60 2.39 1.59
CA LEU A 1 -4.53 2.23 0.43
C LEU A 1 -4.40 3.31 -0.64
N THR A 2 -4.45 4.61 -0.31
CA THR A 2 -4.29 5.67 -1.34
C THR A 2 -2.93 5.59 -2.04
N LEU A 3 -1.83 5.41 -1.29
CA LEU A 3 -0.51 5.20 -1.88
C LEU A 3 -0.47 4.00 -2.82
N SER A 4 -1.17 2.91 -2.50
CA SER A 4 -1.30 1.74 -3.38
C SER A 4 -1.98 2.09 -4.70
N ARG A 5 -3.02 2.93 -4.69
CA ARG A 5 -3.69 3.41 -5.91
C ARG A 5 -2.76 4.28 -6.75
N ILE A 6 -2.03 5.22 -6.12
CA ILE A 6 -1.06 6.06 -6.81
C ILE A 6 0.02 5.20 -7.47
N TRP A 7 0.58 4.24 -6.73
CA TRP A 7 1.60 3.34 -7.26
C TRP A 7 1.09 2.47 -8.41
N TYR A 8 -0.12 1.92 -8.27
CA TYR A 8 -0.78 1.17 -9.34
C TYR A 8 -0.94 2.02 -10.60
N SER A 9 -1.44 3.25 -10.48
CA SER A 9 -1.63 4.14 -11.62
C SER A 9 -0.31 4.58 -12.25
N ALA A 10 0.71 4.86 -11.45
CA ALA A 10 2.04 5.21 -11.94
C ALA A 10 2.66 4.09 -12.80
N ILE A 11 2.47 2.81 -12.42
CA ILE A 11 3.03 1.68 -13.15
C ILE A 11 2.18 1.24 -14.34
N THR A 12 0.85 1.28 -14.21
CA THR A 12 -0.06 0.65 -15.19
C THR A 12 -0.77 1.64 -16.12
N GLY A 13 -0.75 2.93 -15.81
CA GLY A 13 -1.56 3.95 -16.47
C GLY A 13 -3.07 3.83 -16.22
N LYS A 14 -3.51 2.90 -15.37
CA LYS A 14 -4.93 2.62 -15.08
C LYS A 14 -5.34 3.10 -13.69
N ILE A 15 -6.63 3.36 -13.51
CA ILE A 15 -7.21 3.63 -12.19
C ILE A 15 -7.88 2.35 -11.67
N ALA A 16 -7.68 2.04 -10.39
CA ALA A 16 -8.29 0.90 -9.73
C ALA A 16 -8.94 1.28 -8.38
N PRO A 17 -9.93 0.49 -7.91
CA PRO A 17 -10.42 0.51 -6.53
C PRO A 17 -9.32 0.29 -5.47
N LYS A 18 -9.58 0.69 -4.22
CA LYS A 18 -8.59 0.67 -3.14
C LYS A 18 -8.09 -0.74 -2.81
N ASP A 19 -9.00 -1.71 -2.75
CA ASP A 19 -8.74 -3.13 -2.48
C ASP A 19 -7.99 -3.81 -3.62
N VAL A 20 -8.39 -3.57 -4.87
CA VAL A 20 -7.71 -4.09 -6.06
C VAL A 20 -6.27 -3.57 -6.14
N ALA A 21 -6.07 -2.26 -5.92
CA ALA A 21 -4.73 -1.69 -5.88
C ALA A 21 -3.91 -2.21 -4.70
N ALA A 22 -4.54 -2.50 -3.56
CA ALA A 22 -3.87 -3.10 -2.41
C ALA A 22 -3.38 -4.52 -2.70
N ASP A 23 -4.21 -5.38 -3.29
CA ASP A 23 -3.81 -6.75 -3.67
C ASP A 23 -2.66 -6.75 -4.69
N TRP A 24 -2.70 -5.81 -5.63
CA TRP A 24 -1.62 -5.62 -6.58
C TRP A 24 -0.32 -5.20 -5.91
N ALA A 25 -0.38 -4.27 -4.95
CA ALA A 25 0.78 -3.77 -4.22
C ALA A 25 1.35 -4.82 -3.25
N ILE A 26 0.51 -5.57 -2.53
CA ILE A 26 0.94 -6.63 -1.59
C ILE A 26 1.89 -7.62 -2.28
N LYS A 27 1.57 -8.04 -3.50
CA LYS A 27 2.41 -8.97 -4.30
C LYS A 27 3.79 -8.43 -4.66
N ARG A 28 4.03 -7.13 -4.51
CA ARG A 28 5.27 -6.43 -4.86
C ARG A 28 6.03 -5.90 -3.64
N LEU A 29 5.39 -5.91 -2.47
CA LEU A 29 6.01 -5.47 -1.23
C LEU A 29 6.95 -6.55 -0.69
N PRO A 30 8.10 -6.14 -0.12
CA PRO A 30 8.86 -6.99 0.80
C PRO A 30 7.94 -7.58 1.88
N ALA A 31 8.19 -8.83 2.26
CA ALA A 31 7.34 -9.58 3.19
C ALA A 31 7.08 -8.83 4.51
N GLN A 32 8.06 -8.08 5.02
CA GLN A 32 7.93 -7.28 6.24
C GLN A 32 6.85 -6.20 6.19
N TYR A 33 6.47 -5.71 4.99
CA TYR A 33 5.49 -4.64 4.82
C TYR A 33 4.11 -5.14 4.37
N GLN A 34 4.01 -6.39 3.91
CA GLN A 34 2.73 -6.97 3.48
C GLN A 34 1.65 -6.97 4.58
N PRO A 35 1.96 -7.29 5.85
CA PRO A 35 0.96 -7.28 6.93
C PRO A 35 0.31 -5.91 7.15
N VAL A 36 1.06 -4.81 7.01
CA VAL A 36 0.55 -3.44 7.17
C VAL A 36 -0.52 -3.15 6.12
N LEU A 37 -0.24 -3.47 4.85
CA LEU A 37 -1.18 -3.20 3.77
C LEU A 37 -2.37 -4.17 3.79
N LEU A 38 -2.17 -5.42 4.21
CA LEU A 38 -3.24 -6.39 4.38
C LEU A 38 -4.24 -5.95 5.45
N GLU A 39 -3.75 -5.51 6.61
CA GLU A 39 -4.61 -4.99 7.69
C GLU A 39 -5.38 -3.75 7.25
N ALA A 40 -4.70 -2.79 6.59
CA ALA A 40 -5.37 -1.62 6.03
C ALA A 40 -6.48 -1.99 5.04
N LYS A 41 -6.28 -3.04 4.23
CA LYS A 41 -7.30 -3.55 3.30
C LYS A 41 -8.47 -4.18 4.06
N GLN A 42 -8.20 -5.05 5.04
CA GLN A 42 -9.23 -5.71 5.84
C GLN A 42 -10.10 -4.70 6.59
N ALA A 43 -9.50 -3.67 7.18
CA ALA A 43 -10.23 -2.61 7.85
C ALA A 43 -11.09 -1.77 6.92
N TYR A 44 -10.59 -1.46 5.73
CA TYR A 44 -11.39 -0.79 4.71
C TYR A 44 -12.58 -1.62 4.23
N LEU A 45 -12.46 -2.95 4.20
CA LEU A 45 -13.55 -3.87 3.86
C LEU A 45 -14.51 -4.12 5.03
N GLY A 46 -14.28 -3.51 6.20
CA GLY A 46 -15.08 -3.74 7.42
C GLY A 46 -14.89 -5.14 8.03
N GLN A 47 -13.81 -5.84 7.67
CA GLN A 47 -13.54 -7.21 8.12
C GLN A 47 -12.80 -7.25 9.46
N LYS A 48 -12.11 -6.17 9.82
CA LYS A 48 -11.32 -6.06 11.06
C LYS A 48 -11.17 -4.60 11.45
N GLU A 49 -10.98 -4.30 12.73
CA GLU A 49 -10.46 -3.00 13.13
C GLU A 49 -8.97 -2.88 12.76
N ASP A 50 -8.51 -1.69 12.40
CA ASP A 50 -7.09 -1.44 12.21
C ASP A 50 -6.42 -1.02 13.52
N HIS A 51 -5.21 -1.54 13.74
CA HIS A 51 -4.32 -1.14 14.82
C HIS A 51 -3.03 -0.58 14.22
N LEU A 52 -3.16 0.16 13.11
CA LEU A 52 -1.99 0.73 12.43
C LEU A 52 -1.38 1.86 13.26
N ALA A 53 -2.22 2.62 13.96
CA ALA A 53 -1.79 3.70 14.83
C ALA A 53 -0.88 3.23 15.98
N SER A 54 -1.04 2.00 16.47
CA SER A 54 -0.17 1.43 17.52
C SER A 54 1.18 0.94 17.00
N ARG A 55 1.43 1.00 15.68
CA ARG A 55 2.68 0.60 15.02
C ARG A 55 3.19 1.72 14.11
N ALA A 56 3.24 2.94 14.66
CA ALA A 56 3.59 4.15 13.92
C ALA A 56 4.94 4.05 13.19
N ASP A 57 5.98 3.51 13.84
CA ASP A 57 7.32 3.39 13.25
C ASP A 57 7.31 2.46 12.01
N HIS A 58 6.69 1.29 12.14
CA HIS A 58 6.56 0.32 11.04
C HIS A 58 5.71 0.88 9.88
N LEU A 59 4.68 1.67 10.21
CA LEU A 59 3.87 2.36 9.22
C LEU A 59 4.65 3.45 8.49
N GLU A 60 5.52 4.19 9.18
CA GLU A 60 6.38 5.21 8.56
C GLU A 60 7.37 4.57 7.59
N GLU A 61 8.04 3.48 7.99
CA GLU A 61 8.95 2.73 7.11
C GLU A 61 8.24 2.23 5.85
N PHE A 62 7.03 1.69 6.00
CA PHE A 62 6.20 1.29 4.88
C PHE A 62 5.86 2.46 3.96
N ILE A 63 5.45 3.60 4.51
CA ILE A 63 5.12 4.80 3.71
C ILE A 63 6.34 5.28 2.95
N ARG A 64 7.51 5.33 3.60
CA ARG A 64 8.78 5.74 3.00
C ARG A 64 9.15 4.81 1.85
N PHE A 65 9.02 3.50 2.05
CA PHE A 65 9.26 2.49 1.03
C PHE A 65 8.37 2.71 -0.21
N VAL A 66 7.04 2.79 -0.01
CA VAL A 66 6.10 2.93 -1.13
C VAL A 66 6.29 4.26 -1.87
N LYS A 67 6.59 5.36 -1.17
CA LYS A 67 6.94 6.64 -1.82
C LYS A 67 8.17 6.50 -2.71
N GLY A 68 9.21 5.81 -2.25
CA GLY A 68 10.40 5.51 -3.04
C GLY A 68 10.08 4.75 -4.32
N GLU A 69 9.25 3.71 -4.23
CA GLU A 69 8.83 2.94 -5.40
C GLU A 69 8.00 3.77 -6.39
N ILE A 70 7.11 4.65 -5.90
CA ILE A 70 6.35 5.58 -6.75
C ILE A 70 7.29 6.52 -7.51
N ILE A 71 8.26 7.15 -6.83
CA ILE A 71 9.20 8.08 -7.46
C ILE A 71 10.01 7.40 -8.57
N LYS A 72 10.52 6.18 -8.33
CA LYS A 72 11.21 5.37 -9.33
C LYS A 72 10.34 5.03 -10.54
N SER A 73 9.03 4.92 -10.33
CA SER A 73 8.06 4.55 -11.37
C SER A 73 7.70 5.73 -12.28
N VAL A 74 7.71 6.95 -11.78
CA VAL A 74 7.33 8.18 -12.51
C VAL A 74 8.52 8.81 -13.24
N GLY A 75 9.75 8.57 -12.79
CA GLY A 75 10.97 9.11 -13.39
C GLY A 75 11.55 8.31 -14.58
N LYS A 76 10.81 7.33 -15.09
CA LYS A 76 11.13 6.57 -16.32
C LYS A 76 10.23 7.00 -17.45
#